data_AF-A0A7W3J1P0-F1
#
_entry.id   AF-A0A7W3J1P0-F1
#
_cell.length_a   1.000
_cell.length_b   1.000
_cell.length_c   1.000
_cell.angle_alpha   90.00
_cell.angle_beta   90.00
_cell.angle_gamma   90.00
#
_symmetry.space_group_name_H-M   'P 1'
#
loop_
_entity.id
_entity.type
_entity.pdbx_description
1 polymer ?
#
loop_
_entity_poly.entity_id
_entity_poly.type
_entity_poly.pdbx_seq_one_letter_code
_entity_poly.pdbx_strand_id
1 'polypeptide(L)'
;MVVRHGADWYTQAYEDTTNGAYTVPEQSDVTGPQRASFGTGSHQMAVGQFEVQTELYRTDLYDGVNLGNLTRLEYSTFARTTTAGGADRQPTYLRLTVDSDGTGGADTSLFFFPANNGTVVNGVWQDWNVTDGLMNVDGDSGAGQISLAAYAAAHPNAVLANNRFDAGHDGGAVSLISGDSNTMTRGEYFVDRVIVGNDHQDTLFDFGPNAETDGGTSQLTVDPGHAQGWHSQAYDDANYLSSDQQFVAGPGTPPVGDGSLKMSLSTADNAGRVELFRTEQYDGTLVRDLRTIDYSTYSRANQGNATPQQPAYLRLSVDNDGDGTTDASLFYYPANNGAVEQSTWQAWHAGTGVWGVNGDDAQQSITLNQYAVAHPDATIVKNEDTSDTSQVDGGVAFIVGGAGAATQMNGEYFLDDITISKVDAASGSVDSGKAFDLEPTATTPPVVVHPAIKAVHVPASDSIAGYDRITVNAGSAGADAVVSLYRVKDGVAKKVKSKVLGADGKVIFKRADLNGSEKNYYFAKVSETATNLKGRTATIAVK
;
A
#
# COMPACT_ATOMS: atom_id res chain seq x y z
N MET A 1 -6.78 -20.02 -2.05
CA MET A 1 -5.34 -19.69 -1.99
C MET A 1 -4.98 -19.22 -0.59
N VAL A 2 -3.83 -19.63 -0.05
CA VAL A 2 -3.39 -19.37 1.34
C VAL A 2 -1.96 -18.84 1.34
N VAL A 3 -1.67 -17.77 2.10
CA VAL A 3 -0.29 -17.33 2.36
C VAL A 3 0.14 -17.89 3.72
N ARG A 4 1.32 -18.51 3.78
CA ARG A 4 1.92 -19.09 4.99
C ARG A 4 3.34 -18.58 5.17
N HIS A 5 3.83 -18.68 6.40
CA HIS A 5 5.23 -18.39 6.73
C HIS A 5 6.01 -19.70 6.95
N GLY A 6 7.31 -19.60 7.19
CA GLY A 6 8.22 -20.74 7.38
C GLY A 6 7.98 -21.63 8.61
N ALA A 7 6.92 -21.39 9.39
CA ALA A 7 6.62 -22.17 10.61
C ALA A 7 6.25 -23.64 10.33
N ASP A 8 5.77 -23.94 9.11
CA ASP A 8 5.46 -25.30 8.65
C ASP A 8 6.67 -26.01 8.02
N TRP A 9 7.88 -25.45 8.18
CA TRP A 9 9.11 -25.95 7.59
C TRP A 9 10.18 -26.23 8.65
N TYR A 10 11.00 -27.25 8.39
CA TYR A 10 11.99 -27.80 9.30
C TYR A 10 13.39 -27.67 8.71
N THR A 11 14.34 -27.25 9.53
CA THR A 11 15.76 -27.18 9.16
C THR A 11 16.47 -28.50 9.47
N GLN A 12 17.42 -28.89 8.63
CA GLN A 12 18.27 -30.07 8.81
C GLN A 12 19.61 -29.86 8.10
N ALA A 13 20.69 -30.42 8.65
CA ALA A 13 21.96 -30.52 7.96
C ALA A 13 22.65 -31.87 8.18
N TYR A 14 23.48 -32.27 7.23
CA TYR A 14 24.36 -33.43 7.34
C TYR A 14 25.64 -33.27 6.51
N GLU A 15 26.62 -34.13 6.79
CA GLU A 15 27.78 -34.32 5.91
C GLU A 15 27.46 -35.36 4.83
N ASP A 16 27.51 -34.98 3.55
CA ASP A 16 27.23 -35.84 2.41
C ASP A 16 28.36 -36.85 2.15
N THR A 17 28.47 -37.83 3.04
CA THR A 17 29.33 -38.99 2.91
C THR A 17 28.57 -40.25 3.30
N THR A 18 29.08 -41.41 2.90
CA THR A 18 28.45 -42.72 3.17
C THR A 18 28.16 -42.97 4.66
N ASN A 19 28.83 -42.27 5.58
CA ASN A 19 28.59 -42.35 7.03
C ASN A 19 28.54 -40.96 7.68
N GLY A 20 28.17 -39.92 6.94
CA GLY A 20 28.23 -38.56 7.45
C GLY A 20 27.26 -38.36 8.60
N ALA A 21 27.70 -37.59 9.59
CA ALA A 21 26.87 -37.27 10.74
C ALA A 21 25.88 -36.16 10.38
N TYR A 22 24.73 -36.17 11.06
CA TYR A 22 23.90 -34.99 11.12
C TYR A 22 24.63 -33.88 11.87
N THR A 23 24.53 -32.67 11.33
CA THR A 23 25.16 -31.49 11.87
C THR A 23 24.08 -30.51 12.36
N VAL A 24 24.52 -29.48 13.07
CA VAL A 24 23.61 -28.38 13.42
C VAL A 24 23.34 -27.57 12.14
N PRO A 25 22.08 -27.33 11.76
CA PRO A 25 21.77 -26.53 10.58
C PRO A 25 22.31 -25.10 10.69
N GLU A 26 22.98 -24.63 9.64
CA GLU A 26 23.36 -23.22 9.50
C GLU A 26 22.32 -22.49 8.64
N GLN A 27 21.10 -22.38 9.18
CA GLN A 27 19.95 -21.81 8.50
C GLN A 27 19.27 -20.72 9.34
N SER A 28 18.77 -19.67 8.68
CA SER A 28 18.05 -18.59 9.36
C SER A 28 17.16 -17.79 8.43
N ASP A 29 16.06 -17.30 8.97
CA ASP A 29 15.23 -16.28 8.33
C ASP A 29 15.91 -14.90 8.44
N VAL A 30 16.09 -14.21 7.30
CA VAL A 30 16.84 -12.95 7.21
C VAL A 30 16.15 -11.93 6.30
N THR A 31 16.43 -10.65 6.49
CA THR A 31 16.02 -9.57 5.56
C THR A 31 16.89 -9.61 4.30
N GLY A 32 16.53 -10.49 3.35
CA GLY A 32 17.19 -10.65 2.06
C GLY A 32 18.70 -10.94 2.10
N PRO A 33 19.34 -11.02 0.92
CA PRO A 33 20.59 -10.34 0.64
C PRO A 33 20.38 -9.08 -0.24
N GLN A 34 19.21 -9.02 -0.88
CA GLN A 34 18.59 -7.94 -1.68
C GLN A 34 17.06 -8.02 -1.41
N ARG A 35 16.24 -7.13 -1.99
CA ARG A 35 14.77 -7.25 -1.90
C ARG A 35 14.32 -8.67 -2.27
N ALA A 36 13.54 -9.28 -1.40
CA ALA A 36 13.06 -10.65 -1.55
C ALA A 36 12.04 -10.78 -2.70
N SER A 37 11.92 -11.99 -3.23
CA SER A 37 11.00 -12.29 -4.34
C SER A 37 9.53 -12.22 -3.92
N PHE A 38 9.23 -12.30 -2.63
CA PHE A 38 7.96 -11.94 -1.99
C PHE A 38 8.26 -11.41 -0.56
N GLY A 39 7.35 -10.60 0.00
CA GLY A 39 7.54 -10.09 1.36
C GLY A 39 8.83 -9.27 1.58
N THR A 40 9.32 -9.25 2.81
CA THR A 40 10.48 -8.44 3.22
C THR A 40 11.71 -9.27 3.60
N GLY A 41 11.58 -10.60 3.58
CA GLY A 41 12.61 -11.53 4.03
C GLY A 41 12.81 -12.71 3.10
N SER A 42 13.78 -13.54 3.43
CA SER A 42 13.94 -14.85 2.81
C SER A 42 14.54 -15.83 3.81
N HIS A 43 14.48 -17.12 3.47
CA HIS A 43 15.17 -18.15 4.24
C HIS A 43 16.58 -18.35 3.69
N GLN A 44 17.60 -18.21 4.55
CA GLN A 44 19.01 -18.40 4.21
C GLN A 44 19.52 -19.76 4.70
N MET A 45 20.25 -20.46 3.83
CA MET A 45 21.11 -21.60 4.15
C MET A 45 22.57 -21.20 3.89
N ALA A 46 23.44 -21.38 4.88
CA ALA A 46 24.88 -21.19 4.74
C ALA A 46 25.59 -22.54 4.61
N VAL A 47 26.43 -22.68 3.60
CA VAL A 47 27.21 -23.91 3.37
C VAL A 47 28.68 -23.56 3.37
N GLY A 48 29.50 -24.30 4.11
CA GLY A 48 30.96 -24.14 4.13
C GLY A 48 31.63 -24.39 5.48
N GLN A 49 30.87 -24.76 6.51
CA GLN A 49 31.39 -25.20 7.80
C GLN A 49 32.15 -26.52 7.67
N PHE A 50 31.63 -27.43 6.84
CA PHE A 50 32.26 -28.72 6.52
C PHE A 50 32.56 -28.84 5.02
N GLU A 51 33.46 -29.75 4.65
CA GLU A 51 33.89 -29.94 3.25
C GLU A 51 32.75 -30.46 2.36
N VAL A 52 31.80 -31.19 2.94
CA VAL A 52 30.70 -31.89 2.26
C VAL A 52 29.37 -31.60 2.96
N GLN A 53 29.14 -30.36 3.37
CA GLN A 53 27.92 -29.98 4.07
C GLN A 53 26.72 -29.91 3.12
N THR A 54 25.59 -30.46 3.55
CA THR A 54 24.27 -30.29 2.92
C THR A 54 23.28 -29.74 3.94
N GLU A 55 22.57 -28.70 3.55
CA GLU A 55 21.48 -28.03 4.26
C GLU A 55 20.15 -28.35 3.58
N LEU A 56 19.13 -28.68 4.37
CA LEU A 56 17.78 -28.97 3.91
C LEU A 56 16.78 -28.12 4.70
N TYR A 57 15.85 -27.53 3.97
CA TYR A 57 14.67 -26.89 4.51
C TYR A 57 13.43 -27.56 3.90
N ARG A 58 12.54 -28.12 4.72
CA ARG A 58 11.54 -29.08 4.24
C ARG A 58 10.21 -29.03 4.99
N THR A 59 9.13 -29.45 4.36
CA THR A 59 7.78 -29.44 4.94
C THR A 59 7.05 -30.77 4.69
N ASP A 60 6.32 -31.22 5.70
CA ASP A 60 5.47 -32.41 5.71
C ASP A 60 4.00 -32.09 5.38
N LEU A 61 3.67 -30.81 5.15
CA LEU A 61 2.30 -30.34 4.90
C LEU A 61 1.63 -31.05 3.70
N TYR A 62 2.42 -31.55 2.77
CA TYR A 62 1.96 -32.21 1.56
C TYR A 62 2.16 -33.73 1.58
N ASP A 63 2.52 -34.31 2.72
CA ASP A 63 2.64 -35.76 2.85
C ASP A 63 1.28 -36.43 2.59
N GLY A 64 1.28 -37.48 1.78
CA GLY A 64 0.11 -38.22 1.33
C GLY A 64 -0.64 -37.58 0.15
N VAL A 65 -0.25 -36.39 -0.31
CA VAL A 65 -0.86 -35.77 -1.50
C VAL A 65 -0.51 -36.59 -2.74
N ASN A 66 -1.51 -36.91 -3.57
CA ASN A 66 -1.28 -37.57 -4.85
C ASN A 66 -0.47 -36.66 -5.76
N LEU A 67 0.57 -37.19 -6.40
CA LEU A 67 1.47 -36.40 -7.23
C LEU A 67 0.75 -35.74 -8.41
N GLY A 68 -0.30 -36.38 -8.95
CA GLY A 68 -1.14 -35.84 -10.02
C GLY A 68 -2.06 -34.71 -9.58
N ASN A 69 -2.23 -34.47 -8.28
CA ASN A 69 -2.99 -33.34 -7.74
C ASN A 69 -2.14 -32.08 -7.59
N LEU A 70 -0.81 -32.18 -7.80
CA LEU A 70 0.06 -31.00 -7.83
C LEU A 70 -0.21 -30.21 -9.12
N THR A 71 -0.87 -29.07 -8.97
CA THR A 71 -1.24 -28.20 -10.10
C THR A 71 -0.24 -27.08 -10.35
N ARG A 72 0.58 -26.76 -9.34
CA ARG A 72 1.60 -25.71 -9.40
C ARG A 72 2.72 -26.00 -8.41
N LEU A 73 3.95 -25.73 -8.82
CA LEU A 73 5.15 -25.84 -8.01
C LEU A 73 6.19 -24.88 -8.55
N GLU A 74 6.45 -23.83 -7.78
CA GLU A 74 7.38 -22.75 -8.13
C GLU A 74 8.16 -22.33 -6.90
N TYR A 75 9.35 -21.76 -7.11
CA TYR A 75 10.12 -21.14 -6.03
C TYR A 75 11.17 -20.17 -6.58
N SER A 76 11.57 -19.21 -5.75
CA SER A 76 12.62 -18.26 -6.07
C SER A 76 13.90 -18.60 -5.30
N THR A 77 15.04 -18.41 -5.95
CA THR A 77 16.36 -18.62 -5.34
C THR A 77 17.31 -17.46 -5.59
N PHE A 78 18.20 -17.20 -4.64
CA PHE A 78 19.39 -16.41 -4.83
C PHE A 78 20.58 -17.20 -4.30
N ALA A 79 21.67 -17.26 -5.05
CA ALA A 79 22.90 -17.91 -4.59
C ALA A 79 24.11 -17.00 -4.80
N ARG A 80 25.07 -17.06 -3.87
CA ARG A 80 26.36 -16.40 -4.03
C ARG A 80 27.49 -17.16 -3.34
N THR A 81 28.69 -17.04 -3.90
CA THR A 81 29.92 -17.47 -3.23
C THR A 81 30.27 -16.54 -2.07
N THR A 82 30.68 -17.10 -0.92
CA THR A 82 31.28 -16.33 0.18
C THR A 82 32.79 -16.16 0.02
N THR A 83 33.38 -16.81 -0.99
CA THR A 83 34.80 -16.70 -1.33
C THR A 83 34.98 -15.71 -2.48
N ALA A 84 35.78 -14.66 -2.25
CA ALA A 84 36.09 -13.66 -3.28
C ALA A 84 36.76 -14.30 -4.51
N GLY A 85 36.20 -14.09 -5.70
CA GLY A 85 36.66 -14.72 -6.94
C GLY A 85 36.40 -16.24 -7.00
N GLY A 86 35.58 -16.77 -6.10
CA GLY A 86 35.14 -18.16 -6.13
C GLY A 86 34.24 -18.45 -7.33
N ALA A 87 34.09 -19.74 -7.65
CA ALA A 87 33.17 -20.18 -8.70
C ALA A 87 31.71 -19.86 -8.33
N ASP A 88 30.90 -19.72 -9.37
CA ASP A 88 29.46 -19.57 -9.24
C ASP A 88 28.85 -20.81 -8.58
N ARG A 89 27.79 -20.58 -7.80
CA ARG A 89 27.08 -21.62 -7.07
C ARG A 89 25.88 -22.11 -7.85
N GLN A 90 25.66 -23.42 -7.85
CA GLN A 90 24.35 -23.98 -8.14
C GLN A 90 23.37 -23.44 -7.09
N PRO A 91 22.21 -22.87 -7.46
CA PRO A 91 21.21 -22.43 -6.49
C PRO A 91 20.54 -23.61 -5.80
N THR A 92 19.81 -23.32 -4.72
CA THR A 92 19.00 -24.32 -4.01
C THR A 92 18.15 -25.13 -4.98
N TYR A 93 18.26 -26.45 -4.92
CA TYR A 93 17.45 -27.36 -5.74
C TYR A 93 16.26 -27.89 -4.93
N LEU A 94 15.19 -28.27 -5.61
CA LEU A 94 14.00 -28.83 -4.98
C LEU A 94 14.03 -30.35 -5.11
N ARG A 95 13.63 -31.05 -4.05
CA ARG A 95 13.40 -32.49 -4.04
C ARG A 95 11.97 -32.81 -3.61
N LEU A 96 11.30 -33.65 -4.37
CA LEU A 96 10.09 -34.36 -3.94
C LEU A 96 10.46 -35.80 -3.56
N THR A 97 10.05 -36.22 -2.38
CA THR A 97 10.15 -37.61 -1.93
C THR A 97 8.81 -38.29 -2.23
N VAL A 98 8.86 -39.41 -2.95
CA VAL A 98 7.68 -40.03 -3.56
C VAL A 98 7.62 -41.50 -3.16
N ASP A 99 6.41 -41.96 -2.84
CA ASP A 99 6.02 -43.38 -2.84
C ASP A 99 5.44 -43.66 -4.23
N SER A 100 6.25 -44.24 -5.12
CA SER A 100 5.98 -44.33 -6.55
C SER A 100 4.94 -45.39 -6.91
N ASP A 101 4.76 -46.39 -6.04
CA ASP A 101 3.86 -47.51 -6.24
C ASP A 101 2.65 -47.52 -5.30
N GLY A 102 2.62 -46.61 -4.32
CA GLY A 102 1.53 -46.42 -3.36
C GLY A 102 1.49 -47.51 -2.29
N THR A 103 2.61 -48.21 -2.06
CA THR A 103 2.67 -49.33 -1.11
C THR A 103 2.93 -48.92 0.33
N GLY A 104 3.17 -47.63 0.57
CA GLY A 104 3.41 -47.05 1.87
C GLY A 104 4.90 -46.86 2.12
N GLY A 105 5.38 -45.65 1.86
CA GLY A 105 6.74 -45.21 2.19
C GLY A 105 7.50 -44.71 0.97
N ALA A 106 8.46 -43.82 1.19
CA ALA A 106 9.28 -43.27 0.12
C ALA A 106 10.14 -44.34 -0.54
N ASP A 107 10.08 -44.45 -1.86
CA ASP A 107 10.91 -45.34 -2.68
C ASP A 107 11.67 -44.61 -3.80
N THR A 108 11.28 -43.37 -4.10
CA THR A 108 11.80 -42.58 -5.21
C THR A 108 12.00 -41.12 -4.81
N SER A 109 13.02 -40.47 -5.36
CA SER A 109 13.22 -39.02 -5.23
C SER A 109 13.22 -38.34 -6.60
N LEU A 110 12.46 -37.26 -6.73
CA LEU A 110 12.45 -36.40 -7.91
C LEU A 110 13.19 -35.10 -7.58
N PHE A 111 14.21 -34.76 -8.35
CA PHE A 111 15.04 -33.58 -8.15
C PHE A 111 14.85 -32.57 -9.27
N PHE A 112 14.52 -31.34 -8.90
CA PHE A 112 14.56 -30.19 -9.80
C PHE A 112 15.86 -29.43 -9.60
N PHE A 113 16.75 -29.48 -10.57
CA PHE A 113 17.98 -28.70 -10.56
C PHE A 113 17.82 -27.43 -11.41
N PRO A 114 18.00 -26.23 -10.82
CA PRO A 114 18.00 -24.96 -11.55
C PRO A 114 18.86 -24.95 -12.83
N ALA A 115 20.13 -25.39 -12.75
CA ALA A 115 21.02 -25.42 -13.90
C ALA A 115 20.58 -26.37 -15.04
N ASN A 116 19.68 -27.33 -14.76
CA ASN A 116 19.13 -28.21 -15.78
C ASN A 116 17.89 -27.60 -16.48
N ASN A 117 17.37 -26.49 -15.95
CA ASN A 117 16.12 -25.86 -16.37
C ASN A 117 16.29 -24.38 -16.79
N GLY A 118 17.51 -23.85 -16.77
CA GLY A 118 17.79 -22.50 -17.22
C GLY A 118 19.22 -22.05 -16.96
N THR A 119 19.53 -20.83 -17.37
CA THR A 119 20.83 -20.19 -17.08
C THR A 119 20.84 -19.71 -15.64
N VAL A 120 21.77 -20.21 -14.84
CA VAL A 120 22.02 -19.73 -13.48
C VAL A 120 22.87 -18.47 -13.50
N VAL A 121 22.47 -17.45 -12.73
CA VAL A 121 23.19 -16.20 -12.53
C VAL A 121 23.31 -15.94 -11.02
N ASN A 122 24.53 -16.02 -10.49
CA ASN A 122 24.77 -15.76 -9.08
C ASN A 122 24.62 -14.27 -8.73
N GLY A 123 24.20 -13.99 -7.50
CA GLY A 123 24.04 -12.63 -7.00
C GLY A 123 22.76 -11.92 -7.46
N VAL A 124 21.82 -12.65 -8.07
CA VAL A 124 20.53 -12.15 -8.55
C VAL A 124 19.44 -13.17 -8.17
N TRP A 125 18.25 -12.69 -7.82
CA TRP A 125 17.09 -13.56 -7.63
C TRP A 125 16.64 -14.16 -8.97
N GLN A 126 16.33 -15.45 -8.96
CA GLN A 126 15.81 -16.19 -10.11
C GLN A 126 14.63 -17.04 -9.70
N ASP A 127 13.67 -17.14 -10.61
CA ASP A 127 12.43 -17.88 -10.39
C ASP A 127 12.43 -19.17 -11.20
N TRP A 128 11.92 -20.23 -10.58
CA TRP A 128 11.92 -21.57 -11.16
C TRP A 128 10.50 -22.13 -11.16
N ASN A 129 10.01 -22.48 -12.35
CA ASN A 129 8.78 -23.24 -12.53
C ASN A 129 9.12 -24.73 -12.63
N VAL A 130 8.83 -25.46 -11.55
CA VAL A 130 9.09 -26.90 -11.44
C VAL A 130 8.02 -27.71 -12.18
N THR A 131 6.80 -27.17 -12.27
CA THR A 131 5.65 -27.85 -12.89
C THR A 131 5.89 -28.11 -14.37
N ASP A 132 6.37 -27.09 -15.07
CA ASP A 132 6.68 -27.15 -16.51
C ASP A 132 8.13 -27.54 -16.79
N GLY A 133 8.94 -27.67 -15.73
CA GLY A 133 10.33 -28.06 -15.81
C GLY A 133 10.57 -29.56 -15.90
N LEU A 134 11.86 -29.90 -15.87
CA LEU A 134 12.37 -31.26 -15.93
C LEU A 134 12.93 -31.67 -14.56
N MET A 135 12.50 -32.84 -14.12
CA MET A 135 12.95 -33.52 -12.91
C MET A 135 13.90 -34.66 -13.26
N ASN A 136 14.88 -34.88 -12.40
CA ASN A 136 15.76 -36.03 -12.41
C ASN A 136 15.25 -37.08 -11.39
N VAL A 137 15.14 -38.34 -11.81
CA VAL A 137 14.74 -39.46 -10.92
C VAL A 137 15.97 -40.04 -10.23
N ASP A 138 15.96 -40.10 -8.90
CA ASP A 138 17.01 -40.67 -8.04
C ASP A 138 18.43 -40.11 -8.24
N GLY A 139 18.50 -38.84 -8.66
CA GLY A 139 19.73 -38.05 -8.71
C GLY A 139 20.16 -37.60 -10.11
N ASP A 140 21.22 -36.80 -10.17
CA ASP A 140 21.69 -36.16 -11.40
C ASP A 140 22.64 -37.08 -12.21
N SER A 141 22.09 -38.13 -12.84
CA SER A 141 22.89 -39.10 -13.61
C SER A 141 23.03 -38.77 -15.11
N GLY A 142 22.50 -37.63 -15.56
CA GLY A 142 22.56 -37.20 -16.96
C GLY A 142 21.73 -38.03 -17.96
N ALA A 143 20.99 -39.06 -17.50
CA ALA A 143 20.03 -39.81 -18.28
C ALA A 143 18.67 -39.82 -17.56
N GLY A 144 17.58 -39.49 -18.27
CA GLY A 144 16.21 -39.64 -17.77
C GLY A 144 15.62 -38.42 -17.06
N GLN A 145 15.66 -37.26 -17.72
CA GLN A 145 14.80 -36.14 -17.34
C GLN A 145 13.33 -36.45 -17.67
N ILE A 146 12.43 -36.13 -16.75
CA ILE A 146 10.98 -36.33 -16.91
C ILE A 146 10.24 -35.12 -16.34
N SER A 147 9.14 -34.70 -16.98
CA SER A 147 8.29 -33.68 -16.37
C SER A 147 7.49 -34.28 -15.22
N LEU A 148 7.10 -33.45 -14.25
CA LEU A 148 6.26 -33.88 -13.13
C LEU A 148 4.96 -34.54 -13.63
N ALA A 149 4.32 -33.94 -14.64
CA ALA A 149 3.10 -34.47 -15.26
C ALA A 149 3.31 -35.85 -15.93
N ALA A 150 4.43 -36.05 -16.64
CA ALA A 150 4.72 -37.32 -17.28
C ALA A 150 5.00 -38.42 -16.25
N TYR A 151 5.69 -38.10 -15.16
CA TYR A 151 5.92 -39.04 -14.06
C TYR A 151 4.59 -39.42 -13.37
N ALA A 152 3.77 -38.44 -13.01
CA ALA A 152 2.45 -38.68 -12.41
C ALA A 152 1.54 -39.52 -13.32
N ALA A 153 1.58 -39.31 -14.63
CA ALA A 153 0.82 -40.12 -15.59
C ALA A 153 1.30 -41.58 -15.66
N ALA A 154 2.60 -41.82 -15.54
CA ALA A 154 3.18 -43.17 -15.51
C ALA A 154 2.94 -43.86 -14.15
N HIS A 155 2.81 -43.09 -13.08
CA HIS A 155 2.62 -43.55 -11.69
C HIS A 155 1.35 -42.94 -11.08
N PRO A 156 0.15 -43.34 -11.52
CA PRO A 156 -1.11 -42.68 -11.12
C PRO A 156 -1.43 -42.79 -9.61
N ASN A 157 -0.82 -43.76 -8.92
CA ASN A 157 -0.97 -43.94 -7.48
C ASN A 157 0.15 -43.28 -6.67
N ALA A 158 1.10 -42.61 -7.33
CA ALA A 158 2.22 -41.99 -6.64
C ALA A 158 1.74 -40.90 -5.68
N VAL A 159 2.26 -40.92 -4.46
CA VAL A 159 1.99 -39.91 -3.45
C VAL A 159 3.29 -39.29 -2.96
N LEU A 160 3.22 -38.02 -2.57
CA LEU A 160 4.26 -37.38 -1.79
C LEU A 160 4.40 -38.12 -0.46
N ALA A 161 5.59 -38.63 -0.19
CA ALA A 161 5.84 -39.50 0.94
C ALA A 161 6.83 -38.85 1.89
N ASN A 162 6.49 -38.88 3.18
CA ASN A 162 7.35 -38.37 4.23
C ASN A 162 8.73 -39.03 4.19
N ASN A 163 9.77 -38.22 4.04
CA ASN A 163 11.14 -38.70 4.18
C ASN A 163 11.56 -38.67 5.64
N ARG A 164 11.07 -39.65 6.43
CA ARG A 164 11.33 -39.69 7.88
C ARG A 164 12.82 -39.69 8.18
N PHE A 165 13.22 -38.68 8.93
CA PHE A 165 14.58 -38.49 9.41
C PHE A 165 14.92 -39.47 10.54
N ASP A 166 14.04 -39.57 11.52
CA ASP A 166 14.08 -40.54 12.61
C ASP A 166 12.66 -40.80 13.14
N ALA A 167 12.55 -41.59 14.21
CA ALA A 167 11.27 -41.95 14.81
C ALA A 167 10.52 -40.78 15.49
N GLY A 168 11.15 -39.61 15.64
CA GLY A 168 10.61 -38.43 16.32
C GLY A 168 10.48 -37.19 15.45
N HIS A 169 11.02 -37.17 14.23
CA HIS A 169 10.95 -36.03 13.32
C HIS A 169 10.54 -36.49 11.91
N ASP A 170 9.41 -35.95 11.47
CA ASP A 170 8.96 -36.07 10.10
C ASP A 170 9.78 -35.11 9.23
N GLY A 171 10.37 -35.64 8.15
CA GLY A 171 11.27 -34.90 7.28
C GLY A 171 10.57 -34.30 6.06
N GLY A 172 9.30 -34.66 5.84
CA GLY A 172 8.46 -34.10 4.81
C GLY A 172 8.82 -34.50 3.39
N ALA A 173 7.82 -34.50 2.51
CA ALA A 173 7.98 -34.89 1.12
C ALA A 173 8.60 -33.78 0.27
N VAL A 174 8.42 -32.51 0.62
CA VAL A 174 8.95 -31.37 -0.15
C VAL A 174 10.18 -30.82 0.55
N SER A 175 11.31 -30.75 -0.15
CA SER A 175 12.58 -30.26 0.41
C SER A 175 13.26 -29.28 -0.54
N LEU A 176 13.84 -28.23 0.02
CA LEU A 176 14.77 -27.29 -0.61
C LEU A 176 16.17 -27.59 -0.07
N ILE A 177 17.12 -27.83 -0.96
CA ILE A 177 18.41 -28.41 -0.59
C ILE A 177 19.55 -27.59 -1.16
N SER A 178 20.53 -27.28 -0.31
CA SER A 178 21.75 -26.57 -0.68
C SER A 178 22.98 -27.30 -0.15
N GLY A 179 24.07 -27.28 -0.91
CA GLY A 179 25.33 -27.89 -0.47
C GLY A 179 25.50 -29.33 -0.92
N ASP A 180 26.74 -29.68 -1.24
CA ASP A 180 27.23 -31.01 -1.57
C ASP A 180 28.77 -30.96 -1.64
N SER A 181 29.41 -32.08 -1.99
CA SER A 181 30.86 -32.18 -2.10
C SER A 181 31.48 -31.53 -3.35
N ASN A 182 30.73 -30.84 -4.22
CA ASN A 182 31.23 -30.35 -5.51
C ASN A 182 31.29 -28.82 -5.62
N THR A 183 30.19 -28.17 -5.97
CA THR A 183 30.09 -26.81 -6.52
C THR A 183 29.32 -25.90 -5.58
N MET A 184 28.58 -26.48 -4.63
CA MET A 184 27.79 -25.77 -3.63
C MET A 184 28.54 -25.53 -2.30
N THR A 185 29.85 -25.71 -2.25
CA THR A 185 30.65 -25.45 -1.04
C THR A 185 30.93 -23.96 -0.84
N ARG A 186 30.96 -23.45 0.40
CA ARG A 186 31.34 -22.06 0.72
C ARG A 186 30.48 -21.01 0.00
N GLY A 187 29.17 -21.08 0.24
CA GLY A 187 28.17 -20.20 -0.36
C GLY A 187 27.04 -19.87 0.61
N GLU A 188 26.29 -18.83 0.25
CA GLU A 188 25.00 -18.49 0.86
C GLU A 188 23.91 -18.69 -0.18
N TYR A 189 22.84 -19.34 0.25
CA TYR A 189 21.71 -19.73 -0.58
C TYR A 189 20.45 -19.21 0.08
N PHE A 190 19.61 -18.56 -0.70
CA PHE A 190 18.38 -17.98 -0.21
C PHE A 190 17.25 -18.56 -1.03
N VAL A 191 16.16 -18.85 -0.34
CA VAL A 191 14.90 -19.29 -0.95
C VAL A 191 13.77 -18.43 -0.45
N ASP A 192 12.83 -18.19 -1.33
CA ASP A 192 11.62 -17.44 -1.06
C ASP A 192 10.54 -17.76 -2.11
N ARG A 193 9.33 -17.23 -1.94
CA ARG A 193 8.20 -17.37 -2.86
C ARG A 193 7.94 -18.81 -3.29
N VAL A 194 7.87 -19.74 -2.34
CA VAL A 194 7.58 -21.14 -2.66
C VAL A 194 6.07 -21.30 -2.85
N ILE A 195 5.63 -21.70 -4.04
CA ILE A 195 4.22 -21.93 -4.33
C ILE A 195 4.01 -23.42 -4.53
N VAL A 196 3.04 -23.99 -3.80
CA VAL A 196 2.57 -25.37 -4.00
C VAL A 196 1.06 -25.34 -4.18
N GLY A 197 0.62 -25.71 -5.38
CA GLY A 197 -0.79 -25.88 -5.75
C GLY A 197 -1.21 -27.33 -5.59
N ASN A 198 -2.24 -27.57 -4.78
CA ASN A 198 -2.84 -28.89 -4.58
C ASN A 198 -4.36 -28.80 -4.83
N ASP A 199 -4.89 -29.63 -5.73
CA ASP A 199 -6.33 -29.66 -6.07
C ASP A 199 -6.89 -28.25 -6.38
N HIS A 200 -6.14 -27.47 -7.17
CA HIS A 200 -6.45 -26.08 -7.54
C HIS A 200 -6.49 -25.09 -6.36
N GLN A 201 -5.88 -25.43 -5.23
CA GLN A 201 -5.58 -24.49 -4.16
C GLN A 201 -4.08 -24.24 -4.05
N ASP A 202 -3.68 -23.02 -4.42
CA ASP A 202 -2.32 -22.56 -4.26
C ASP A 202 -2.04 -22.13 -2.81
N THR A 203 -0.91 -22.59 -2.27
CA THR A 203 -0.31 -22.07 -1.05
C THR A 203 1.00 -21.40 -1.40
N LEU A 204 1.14 -20.12 -1.05
CA LEU A 204 2.41 -19.39 -1.11
C LEU A 204 3.07 -19.42 0.26
N PHE A 205 4.32 -19.83 0.32
CA PHE A 205 5.19 -19.62 1.46
C PHE A 205 6.07 -18.41 1.21
N ASP A 206 5.90 -17.43 2.09
CA ASP A 206 6.69 -16.22 2.19
C ASP A 206 7.65 -16.39 3.36
N PHE A 207 8.94 -16.47 3.06
CA PHE A 207 9.97 -16.82 4.04
C PHE A 207 10.66 -15.60 4.61
N GLY A 208 11.29 -15.75 5.76
CA GLY A 208 12.01 -14.66 6.40
C GLY A 208 11.15 -13.81 7.35
N PRO A 209 11.76 -12.80 7.97
CA PRO A 209 11.04 -11.85 8.81
C PRO A 209 10.16 -10.97 7.93
N ASN A 210 8.87 -10.86 8.27
CA ASN A 210 7.93 -9.92 7.65
C ASN A 210 7.79 -8.62 8.43
N ALA A 211 8.94 -8.08 8.84
CA ALA A 211 9.00 -6.84 9.59
C ALA A 211 9.11 -5.68 8.62
N GLU A 212 8.08 -4.83 8.61
CA GLU A 212 8.11 -3.55 7.93
C GLU A 212 8.34 -2.42 8.93
N THR A 213 9.08 -1.40 8.49
CA THR A 213 9.23 -0.15 9.24
C THR A 213 8.30 0.89 8.66
N ASP A 214 7.59 1.61 9.52
CA ASP A 214 6.79 2.78 9.12
C ASP A 214 7.72 3.93 8.68
N GLY A 215 7.70 4.22 7.39
CA GLY A 215 8.37 5.35 6.75
C GLY A 215 7.58 6.65 6.84
N GLY A 216 6.35 6.61 7.36
CA GLY A 216 5.45 7.74 7.52
C GLY A 216 4.59 8.03 6.29
N THR A 217 3.56 8.85 6.50
CA THR A 217 2.64 9.31 5.44
C THR A 217 2.77 10.82 5.25
N SER A 218 3.09 11.26 4.03
CA SER A 218 3.13 12.68 3.69
C SER A 218 1.73 13.20 3.36
N GLN A 219 1.34 14.32 3.97
CA GLN A 219 0.07 14.99 3.73
C GLN A 219 0.21 16.00 2.57
N LEU A 220 -0.64 15.89 1.56
CA LEU A 220 -0.63 16.71 0.35
C LEU A 220 -2.01 17.28 0.09
N THR A 221 -2.11 18.59 -0.12
CA THR A 221 -3.33 19.21 -0.61
C THR A 221 -3.35 19.20 -2.13
N VAL A 222 -4.44 18.69 -2.70
CA VAL A 222 -4.74 18.72 -4.13
C VAL A 222 -5.79 19.79 -4.38
N ASP A 223 -5.46 20.78 -5.18
CA ASP A 223 -6.35 21.88 -5.50
C ASP A 223 -6.16 22.33 -6.96
N PRO A 224 -7.02 23.21 -7.52
CA PRO A 224 -6.91 23.63 -8.93
C PRO A 224 -5.56 24.26 -9.32
N GLY A 225 -4.77 24.77 -8.37
CA GLY A 225 -3.41 25.27 -8.58
C GLY A 225 -2.31 24.24 -8.31
N HIS A 226 -2.62 23.13 -7.64
CA HIS A 226 -1.67 22.10 -7.24
C HIS A 226 -2.27 20.71 -7.41
N ALA A 227 -2.13 20.14 -8.60
CA ALA A 227 -2.73 18.83 -8.91
C ALA A 227 -2.04 17.64 -8.20
N GLN A 228 -0.83 17.81 -7.65
CA GLN A 228 -0.05 16.76 -6.99
C GLN A 228 0.07 15.45 -7.80
N GLY A 229 0.13 15.54 -9.13
CA GLY A 229 0.20 14.37 -10.02
C GLY A 229 -1.14 13.68 -10.31
N TRP A 230 -2.27 14.28 -9.91
CA TRP A 230 -3.61 13.84 -10.28
C TRP A 230 -4.12 14.56 -11.52
N HIS A 231 -4.92 13.86 -12.32
CA HIS A 231 -5.45 14.34 -13.58
C HIS A 231 -6.93 13.97 -13.75
N SER A 232 -7.72 14.95 -14.17
CA SER A 232 -9.12 14.75 -14.57
C SER A 232 -9.19 14.31 -16.04
N GLN A 233 -10.02 13.33 -16.33
CA GLN A 233 -10.37 12.92 -17.69
C GLN A 233 -11.86 12.54 -17.74
N ALA A 234 -12.47 12.70 -18.91
CA ALA A 234 -13.75 12.10 -19.22
C ALA A 234 -13.76 11.48 -20.62
N TYR A 235 -14.58 10.46 -20.82
CA TYR A 235 -14.87 9.89 -22.13
C TYR A 235 -16.31 9.37 -22.20
N ASP A 236 -16.76 9.05 -23.40
CA ASP A 236 -17.90 8.17 -23.67
C ASP A 236 -17.49 7.05 -24.64
N ASP A 237 -18.45 6.23 -25.05
CA ASP A 237 -18.21 5.09 -25.96
C ASP A 237 -17.58 5.46 -27.31
N ALA A 238 -17.54 6.74 -27.67
CA ALA A 238 -17.07 7.23 -28.97
C ALA A 238 -15.96 8.29 -28.90
N ASN A 239 -15.87 9.09 -27.83
CA ASN A 239 -14.98 10.26 -27.78
C ASN A 239 -14.43 10.54 -26.39
N TYR A 240 -13.25 11.16 -26.35
CA TYR A 240 -12.80 11.92 -25.20
C TYR A 240 -13.60 13.20 -25.03
N LEU A 241 -13.89 13.54 -23.77
CA LEU A 241 -14.71 14.67 -23.38
C LEU A 241 -13.92 15.62 -22.47
N SER A 242 -14.31 16.89 -22.44
CA SER A 242 -13.88 17.77 -21.35
C SER A 242 -14.48 17.26 -20.04
N SER A 243 -13.66 17.14 -18.99
CA SER A 243 -14.10 16.63 -17.68
C SER A 243 -15.07 17.58 -16.98
N ASP A 244 -16.06 17.04 -16.27
CA ASP A 244 -17.02 17.78 -15.42
C ASP A 244 -16.69 17.52 -13.95
N GLN A 245 -15.46 17.89 -13.61
CA GLN A 245 -14.86 17.71 -12.30
C GLN A 245 -14.52 19.06 -11.70
N GLN A 246 -14.85 19.24 -10.43
CA GLN A 246 -14.63 20.50 -9.73
C GLN A 246 -14.22 20.23 -8.28
N PHE A 247 -13.15 20.86 -7.84
CA PHE A 247 -12.85 20.97 -6.42
C PHE A 247 -13.82 21.98 -5.78
N VAL A 248 -14.59 21.53 -4.79
CA VAL A 248 -15.67 22.31 -4.18
C VAL A 248 -15.63 22.17 -2.66
N ALA A 249 -16.33 23.06 -1.94
CA ALA A 249 -16.64 22.80 -0.53
C ALA A 249 -17.45 21.50 -0.44
N GLY A 250 -16.96 20.53 0.31
CA GLY A 250 -17.56 19.20 0.32
C GLY A 250 -18.92 19.17 1.04
N PRO A 251 -19.80 18.20 0.70
CA PRO A 251 -21.11 18.10 1.33
C PRO A 251 -21.01 17.85 2.85
N GLY A 252 -21.77 18.60 3.64
CA GLY A 252 -21.82 18.40 5.09
C GLY A 252 -20.48 18.72 5.76
N THR A 253 -19.83 17.71 6.32
CA THR A 253 -18.50 17.78 6.92
C THR A 253 -17.64 16.73 6.24
N PRO A 254 -16.73 17.14 5.34
CA PRO A 254 -15.78 16.23 4.72
C PRO A 254 -14.90 15.51 5.74
N PRO A 255 -14.39 14.30 5.41
CA PRO A 255 -13.51 13.53 6.29
C PRO A 255 -12.21 14.26 6.62
N VAL A 256 -11.62 14.95 5.65
CA VAL A 256 -10.44 15.79 5.81
C VAL A 256 -10.73 17.17 5.21
N GLY A 257 -10.19 18.21 5.84
CA GLY A 257 -10.31 19.56 5.29
C GLY A 257 -11.75 20.12 5.23
N ASP A 258 -11.96 21.08 4.34
CA ASP A 258 -13.26 21.70 4.04
C ASP A 258 -13.80 21.29 2.64
N GLY A 259 -13.00 20.55 1.86
CA GLY A 259 -13.16 20.34 0.42
C GLY A 259 -13.61 18.94 0.01
N SER A 260 -13.75 18.76 -1.31
CA SER A 260 -13.76 17.45 -1.99
C SER A 260 -13.66 17.66 -3.50
N LEU A 261 -13.30 16.59 -4.24
CA LEU A 261 -13.49 16.56 -5.68
C LEU A 261 -14.92 16.13 -5.99
N LYS A 262 -15.69 16.98 -6.68
CA LYS A 262 -17.01 16.66 -7.21
C LYS A 262 -16.90 16.21 -8.67
N MET A 263 -17.56 15.11 -9.01
CA MET A 263 -17.84 14.61 -10.36
C MET A 263 -19.35 14.59 -10.57
N SER A 264 -19.85 15.04 -11.74
CA SER A 264 -21.28 15.05 -12.04
C SER A 264 -21.58 14.20 -13.27
N LEU A 265 -22.66 13.40 -13.20
CA LEU A 265 -23.16 12.66 -14.34
C LEU A 265 -24.62 13.02 -14.61
N SER A 266 -24.98 13.13 -15.88
CA SER A 266 -26.32 13.50 -16.34
C SER A 266 -26.63 12.83 -17.67
N THR A 267 -27.69 12.02 -17.71
CA THR A 267 -28.16 11.38 -18.96
C THR A 267 -28.70 12.40 -19.96
N ALA A 268 -29.12 13.57 -19.49
CA ALA A 268 -29.60 14.63 -20.37
C ALA A 268 -28.43 15.24 -21.19
N ASP A 269 -27.23 15.22 -20.62
CA ASP A 269 -26.02 15.74 -21.27
C ASP A 269 -25.32 14.63 -22.07
N ASN A 270 -25.04 13.49 -21.44
CA ASN A 270 -24.45 12.32 -22.10
C ASN A 270 -24.67 11.04 -21.27
N ALA A 271 -25.43 10.09 -21.82
CA ALA A 271 -25.79 8.84 -21.16
C ALA A 271 -24.65 7.81 -21.07
N GLY A 272 -23.57 7.95 -21.86
CA GLY A 272 -22.39 7.09 -21.84
C GLY A 272 -21.18 7.72 -21.13
N ARG A 273 -21.36 8.86 -20.47
CA ARG A 273 -20.25 9.59 -19.85
C ARG A 273 -19.62 8.82 -18.70
N VAL A 274 -18.29 8.76 -18.72
CA VAL A 274 -17.42 8.29 -17.63
C VAL A 274 -16.50 9.43 -17.21
N GLU A 275 -16.35 9.63 -15.90
CA GLU A 275 -15.38 10.57 -15.32
C GLU A 275 -14.29 9.78 -14.59
N LEU A 276 -13.04 10.20 -14.75
CA LEU A 276 -11.86 9.58 -14.14
C LEU A 276 -10.99 10.63 -13.45
N PHE A 277 -10.54 10.32 -12.25
CA PHE A 277 -9.51 11.06 -11.55
C PHE A 277 -8.35 10.11 -11.25
N ARG A 278 -7.20 10.33 -11.90
CA ARG A 278 -6.13 9.32 -11.99
C ARG A 278 -4.74 9.89 -11.84
N THR A 279 -3.78 9.01 -11.57
CA THR A 279 -2.38 9.37 -11.35
C THR A 279 -1.42 8.30 -11.86
N GLU A 280 -0.28 8.73 -12.38
CA GLU A 280 0.86 7.89 -12.80
C GLU A 280 1.85 7.63 -11.64
N GLN A 281 1.65 8.23 -10.47
CA GLN A 281 2.63 8.19 -9.36
C GLN A 281 2.92 6.79 -8.82
N TYR A 282 2.05 5.83 -9.13
CA TYR A 282 2.16 4.45 -8.70
C TYR A 282 2.45 3.50 -9.86
N ASP A 283 2.65 4.00 -11.07
CA ASP A 283 3.06 3.19 -12.21
C ASP A 283 4.46 2.59 -11.94
N GLY A 284 4.68 1.35 -12.40
CA GLY A 284 5.83 0.52 -12.07
C GLY A 284 5.85 -0.03 -10.64
N THR A 285 4.85 0.26 -9.81
CA THR A 285 4.75 -0.33 -8.45
C THR A 285 4.24 -1.76 -8.57
N LEU A 286 4.89 -2.71 -7.91
CA LEU A 286 4.38 -4.07 -7.82
C LEU A 286 3.08 -4.11 -7.01
N VAL A 287 2.10 -4.88 -7.46
CA VAL A 287 0.81 -5.03 -6.73
C VAL A 287 1.06 -5.56 -5.32
N ARG A 288 2.03 -6.46 -5.14
CA ARG A 288 2.45 -6.99 -3.83
C ARG A 288 3.07 -5.95 -2.88
N ASP A 289 3.46 -4.77 -3.38
CA ASP A 289 4.07 -3.71 -2.56
C ASP A 289 3.06 -2.75 -1.97
N LEU A 290 1.80 -2.78 -2.43
CA LEU A 290 0.74 -1.94 -1.87
C LEU A 290 0.43 -2.37 -0.43
N ARG A 291 0.20 -1.39 0.44
CA ARG A 291 -0.16 -1.62 1.85
C ARG A 291 -1.50 -1.00 2.18
N THR A 292 -1.59 0.32 2.10
CA THR A 292 -2.83 1.06 2.32
C THR A 292 -3.35 1.57 0.98
N ILE A 293 -4.64 1.37 0.72
CA ILE A 293 -5.38 2.13 -0.30
C ILE A 293 -6.72 2.47 0.31
N ASP A 294 -6.79 3.65 0.90
CA ASP A 294 -7.96 4.14 1.61
C ASP A 294 -8.49 5.39 0.91
N TYR A 295 -9.79 5.58 0.91
CA TYR A 295 -10.41 6.78 0.37
C TYR A 295 -11.83 6.94 0.90
N SER A 296 -12.36 8.16 0.83
CA SER A 296 -13.72 8.46 1.23
C SER A 296 -14.57 8.94 0.07
N THR A 297 -15.84 8.53 0.08
CA THR A 297 -16.81 8.94 -0.94
C THR A 297 -18.09 9.45 -0.33
N TYR A 298 -18.76 10.35 -1.05
CA TYR A 298 -20.15 10.73 -0.82
C TYR A 298 -20.86 10.69 -2.17
N SER A 299 -22.06 10.12 -2.22
CA SER A 299 -22.87 10.12 -3.44
C SER A 299 -24.30 10.56 -3.15
N ARG A 300 -24.91 11.29 -4.07
CA ARG A 300 -26.34 11.59 -4.02
C ARG A 300 -26.94 11.64 -5.41
N ALA A 301 -28.17 11.14 -5.51
CA ALA A 301 -28.94 11.21 -6.74
C ALA A 301 -29.40 12.65 -7.03
N ASN A 302 -29.48 13.02 -8.31
CA ASN A 302 -30.09 14.27 -8.74
C ASN A 302 -31.59 14.25 -8.44
N GLN A 303 -32.20 15.43 -8.36
CA GLN A 303 -33.63 15.57 -8.09
C GLN A 303 -34.46 14.74 -9.08
N GLY A 304 -35.33 13.87 -8.55
CA GLY A 304 -36.20 13.00 -9.36
C GLY A 304 -35.60 11.64 -9.74
N ASN A 305 -34.33 11.39 -9.42
CA ASN A 305 -33.72 10.07 -9.54
C ASN A 305 -33.90 9.30 -8.22
N ALA A 306 -34.55 8.13 -8.30
CA ALA A 306 -34.83 7.26 -7.16
C ALA A 306 -33.83 6.10 -7.01
N THR A 307 -32.89 5.96 -7.96
CA THR A 307 -31.92 4.86 -7.95
C THR A 307 -30.71 5.25 -7.08
N PRO A 308 -30.27 4.39 -6.15
CA PRO A 308 -29.00 4.59 -5.46
C PRO A 308 -27.83 4.68 -6.46
N GLN A 309 -26.97 5.67 -6.26
CA GLN A 309 -25.81 5.89 -7.11
C GLN A 309 -24.63 5.05 -6.60
N GLN A 310 -23.87 4.43 -7.51
CA GLN A 310 -22.61 3.77 -7.17
C GLN A 310 -21.55 4.85 -6.87
N PRO A 311 -20.98 4.93 -5.66
CA PRO A 311 -19.93 5.90 -5.38
C PRO A 311 -18.70 5.69 -6.27
N ALA A 312 -17.76 6.62 -6.25
CA ALA A 312 -16.51 6.47 -6.98
C ALA A 312 -15.85 5.11 -6.64
N TYR A 313 -15.58 4.33 -7.68
CA TYR A 313 -14.88 3.04 -7.58
C TYR A 313 -13.45 3.20 -8.07
N LEU A 314 -12.57 2.30 -7.64
CA LEU A 314 -11.14 2.39 -7.92
C LEU A 314 -10.74 1.33 -8.96
N ARG A 315 -9.87 1.71 -9.89
CA ARG A 315 -9.23 0.81 -10.85
C ARG A 315 -7.71 0.83 -10.69
N LEU A 316 -7.10 -0.35 -10.72
CA LEU A 316 -5.67 -0.55 -11.02
C LEU A 316 -5.54 -1.19 -12.39
N SER A 317 -4.72 -0.63 -13.27
CA SER A 317 -4.35 -1.26 -14.55
C SER A 317 -3.03 -1.97 -14.33
N VAL A 318 -2.96 -3.26 -14.64
CA VAL A 318 -1.86 -4.12 -14.24
C VAL A 318 -1.27 -4.87 -15.43
N ASP A 319 0.05 -4.90 -15.48
CA ASP A 319 0.90 -5.70 -16.35
C ASP A 319 1.32 -6.94 -15.57
N ASN A 320 1.00 -8.13 -16.06
CA ASN A 320 1.27 -9.41 -15.41
C ASN A 320 2.50 -10.12 -15.98
N ASP A 321 2.95 -9.79 -17.18
CA ASP A 321 4.03 -10.50 -17.88
C ASP A 321 5.29 -9.64 -18.12
N GLY A 322 5.23 -8.36 -17.77
CA GLY A 322 6.35 -7.42 -17.83
C GLY A 322 6.58 -6.84 -19.22
N ASP A 323 5.63 -6.93 -20.15
CA ASP A 323 5.74 -6.35 -21.49
C ASP A 323 5.50 -4.82 -21.53
N GLY A 324 5.09 -4.23 -20.40
CA GLY A 324 4.82 -2.81 -20.23
C GLY A 324 3.41 -2.40 -20.69
N THR A 325 2.51 -3.35 -20.93
CA THR A 325 1.13 -3.11 -21.33
C THR A 325 0.13 -3.67 -20.32
N THR A 326 -1.12 -3.20 -20.38
CA THR A 326 -2.16 -3.67 -19.44
C THR A 326 -2.68 -5.04 -19.86
N ASP A 327 -2.44 -6.05 -19.04
CA ASP A 327 -3.02 -7.39 -19.17
C ASP A 327 -4.39 -7.51 -18.51
N ALA A 328 -4.53 -6.84 -17.36
CA ALA A 328 -5.76 -6.87 -16.58
C ALA A 328 -6.08 -5.52 -15.94
N SER A 329 -7.35 -5.34 -15.60
CA SER A 329 -7.83 -4.24 -14.76
C SER A 329 -8.47 -4.79 -13.50
N LEU A 330 -7.99 -4.36 -12.35
CA LEU A 330 -8.57 -4.68 -11.06
C LEU A 330 -9.53 -3.57 -10.66
N PHE A 331 -10.77 -3.92 -10.32
CA PHE A 331 -11.80 -2.98 -9.92
C PHE A 331 -12.25 -3.20 -8.48
N TYR A 332 -12.06 -2.19 -7.63
CA TYR A 332 -12.61 -2.15 -6.30
C TYR A 332 -13.94 -1.38 -6.31
N TYR A 333 -15.04 -2.12 -6.19
CA TYR A 333 -16.37 -1.54 -6.09
C TYR A 333 -16.78 -1.41 -4.62
N PRO A 334 -17.11 -0.19 -4.14
CA PRO A 334 -17.67 0.04 -2.81
C PRO A 334 -18.82 -0.92 -2.44
N ALA A 335 -19.78 -1.12 -3.35
CA ALA A 335 -20.94 -1.99 -3.12
C ALA A 335 -20.60 -3.48 -2.90
N ASN A 336 -19.43 -3.95 -3.35
CA ASN A 336 -18.96 -5.32 -3.10
C ASN A 336 -18.19 -5.43 -1.77
N ASN A 337 -17.89 -4.30 -1.14
CA ASN A 337 -17.05 -4.20 0.05
C ASN A 337 -17.78 -3.58 1.25
N GLY A 338 -19.06 -3.26 1.12
CA GLY A 338 -19.89 -2.72 2.18
C GLY A 338 -21.25 -2.22 1.69
N ALA A 339 -22.13 -1.89 2.63
CA ALA A 339 -23.40 -1.25 2.29
C ALA A 339 -23.13 0.20 1.84
N VAL A 340 -23.67 0.59 0.69
CA VAL A 340 -23.61 1.97 0.21
C VAL A 340 -24.80 2.76 0.75
N GLU A 341 -24.53 3.87 1.42
CA GLU A 341 -25.50 4.82 1.94
C GLU A 341 -25.47 6.13 1.12
N GLN A 342 -26.63 6.55 0.66
CA GLN A 342 -26.74 7.81 -0.10
C GLN A 342 -26.71 9.01 0.85
N SER A 343 -26.11 10.10 0.38
CA SER A 343 -26.02 11.39 1.07
C SER A 343 -25.26 11.35 2.41
N THR A 344 -24.33 10.40 2.56
CA THR A 344 -23.47 10.22 3.73
C THR A 344 -22.03 9.97 3.27
N TRP A 345 -21.04 10.50 4.00
CA TRP A 345 -19.64 10.17 3.77
C TRP A 345 -19.32 8.77 4.26
N GLN A 346 -18.63 7.98 3.43
CA GLN A 346 -18.22 6.62 3.75
C GLN A 346 -16.74 6.44 3.38
N ALA A 347 -16.00 5.79 4.28
CA ALA A 347 -14.61 5.41 4.06
C ALA A 347 -14.53 3.98 3.52
N TRP A 348 -13.55 3.74 2.65
CA TRP A 348 -13.30 2.46 2.00
C TRP A 348 -11.83 2.07 2.19
N HIS A 349 -11.59 0.79 2.47
CA HIS A 349 -10.25 0.23 2.70
C HIS A 349 -9.92 -0.78 1.61
N ALA A 350 -9.57 -0.28 0.42
CA ALA A 350 -9.35 -1.10 -0.77
C ALA A 350 -8.11 -2.00 -0.68
N GLY A 351 -7.12 -1.63 0.14
CA GLY A 351 -5.93 -2.46 0.38
C GLY A 351 -6.24 -3.83 1.00
N THR A 352 -7.32 -3.94 1.78
CA THR A 352 -7.75 -5.20 2.44
C THR A 352 -9.06 -5.77 1.91
N GLY A 353 -9.73 -5.07 1.00
CA GLY A 353 -10.98 -5.53 0.42
C GLY A 353 -10.82 -6.44 -0.79
N VAL A 354 -11.95 -6.69 -1.46
CA VAL A 354 -12.06 -7.56 -2.63
C VAL A 354 -12.23 -6.75 -3.93
N TRP A 355 -11.67 -7.30 -5.00
CA TRP A 355 -11.49 -6.70 -6.30
C TRP A 355 -12.03 -7.62 -7.38
N GLY A 356 -12.78 -7.07 -8.34
CA GLY A 356 -13.15 -7.77 -9.57
C GLY A 356 -12.00 -7.70 -10.57
N VAL A 357 -11.78 -8.78 -11.33
CA VAL A 357 -10.76 -8.84 -12.39
C VAL A 357 -11.45 -8.67 -13.74
N ASN A 358 -11.04 -7.66 -14.51
CA ASN A 358 -11.58 -7.32 -15.83
C ASN A 358 -13.10 -7.03 -15.86
N GLY A 359 -13.69 -6.67 -14.71
CA GLY A 359 -15.09 -6.29 -14.59
C GLY A 359 -15.66 -6.56 -13.20
N ASP A 360 -16.97 -6.39 -13.08
CA ASP A 360 -17.73 -6.66 -11.85
C ASP A 360 -18.36 -8.06 -11.91
N ASP A 361 -17.68 -9.04 -11.32
CA ASP A 361 -18.28 -10.31 -10.91
C ASP A 361 -18.04 -10.51 -9.42
N ALA A 362 -19.03 -10.12 -8.61
CA ALA A 362 -18.97 -10.23 -7.16
C ALA A 362 -18.73 -11.68 -6.67
N GLN A 363 -19.05 -12.71 -7.46
CA GLN A 363 -18.79 -14.12 -7.10
C GLN A 363 -17.36 -14.56 -7.40
N GLN A 364 -16.62 -13.79 -8.21
CA GLN A 364 -15.23 -14.03 -8.59
C GLN A 364 -14.27 -12.97 -8.04
N SER A 365 -14.70 -12.18 -7.05
CA SER A 365 -13.85 -11.16 -6.46
C SER A 365 -12.72 -11.77 -5.61
N ILE A 366 -11.54 -11.15 -5.66
CA ILE A 366 -10.31 -11.62 -5.02
C ILE A 366 -9.65 -10.48 -4.21
N THR A 367 -8.80 -10.80 -3.26
CA THR A 367 -7.96 -9.78 -2.58
C THR A 367 -6.71 -9.45 -3.39
N LEU A 368 -6.09 -8.30 -3.13
CA LEU A 368 -4.78 -7.97 -3.74
C LEU A 368 -3.71 -9.02 -3.42
N ASN A 369 -3.73 -9.59 -2.21
CA ASN A 369 -2.82 -10.68 -1.85
C ASN A 369 -3.06 -11.94 -2.69
N GLN A 370 -4.32 -12.29 -2.99
CA GLN A 370 -4.61 -13.42 -3.88
C GLN A 370 -4.14 -13.14 -5.30
N TYR A 371 -4.33 -11.92 -5.80
CA TYR A 371 -3.84 -11.51 -7.11
C TYR A 371 -2.31 -11.56 -7.19
N ALA A 372 -1.63 -11.01 -6.19
CA ALA A 372 -0.17 -10.95 -6.08
C ALA A 372 0.51 -12.33 -5.98
N VAL A 373 -0.21 -13.43 -5.79
CA VAL A 373 0.38 -14.77 -5.82
C VAL A 373 0.12 -15.48 -7.14
N ALA A 374 -1.02 -15.22 -7.77
CA ALA A 374 -1.24 -15.61 -9.15
C ALA A 374 -0.27 -14.85 -10.09
N HIS A 375 0.04 -13.60 -9.76
CA HIS A 375 0.88 -12.69 -10.53
C HIS A 375 1.88 -11.96 -9.61
N PRO A 376 2.94 -12.65 -9.15
CA PRO A 376 3.91 -12.11 -8.18
C PRO A 376 4.72 -10.92 -8.67
N ASP A 377 4.86 -10.80 -9.98
CA ASP A 377 5.58 -9.73 -10.64
C ASP A 377 4.65 -8.71 -11.29
N ALA A 378 3.33 -8.81 -11.03
CA ALA A 378 2.38 -7.86 -11.57
C ALA A 378 2.71 -6.43 -11.11
N THR A 379 2.83 -5.52 -12.07
CA THR A 379 3.05 -4.10 -11.80
C THR A 379 1.84 -3.28 -12.20
N ILE A 380 1.59 -2.19 -11.48
CA ILE A 380 0.67 -1.15 -11.93
C ILE A 380 1.31 -0.51 -13.16
N VAL A 381 0.59 -0.48 -14.27
CA VAL A 381 1.05 0.11 -15.52
C VAL A 381 0.09 1.20 -15.96
N LYS A 382 0.63 2.17 -16.68
CA LYS A 382 -0.18 3.23 -17.26
C LYS A 382 -1.25 2.64 -18.18
N ASN A 383 -2.48 3.11 -18.05
CA ASN A 383 -3.55 2.78 -18.98
C ASN A 383 -3.52 3.79 -20.14
N GLU A 384 -2.69 3.48 -21.14
CA GLU A 384 -2.45 4.35 -22.30
C GLU A 384 -3.44 4.07 -23.43
N ASP A 385 -4.01 5.12 -23.98
CA ASP A 385 -4.64 5.05 -25.30
C ASP A 385 -3.60 5.37 -26.37
N THR A 386 -3.00 4.33 -26.93
CA THR A 386 -1.99 4.46 -27.99
C THR A 386 -2.52 5.13 -29.26
N SER A 387 -3.85 5.27 -29.41
CA SER A 387 -4.48 5.97 -30.54
C SER A 387 -4.59 7.50 -30.32
N ASP A 388 -4.45 7.98 -29.08
CA ASP A 388 -4.46 9.40 -28.73
C ASP A 388 -3.45 9.71 -27.60
N THR A 389 -2.19 9.93 -27.99
CA THR A 389 -1.10 10.29 -27.06
C THR A 389 -1.25 11.68 -26.41
N SER A 390 -2.32 12.42 -26.70
CA SER A 390 -2.62 13.69 -26.02
C SER A 390 -3.40 13.50 -24.73
N GLN A 391 -3.90 12.29 -24.50
CA GLN A 391 -4.56 11.92 -23.26
C GLN A 391 -3.54 11.78 -22.15
N VAL A 392 -3.98 12.19 -20.96
CA VAL A 392 -3.31 11.85 -19.71
C VAL A 392 -3.31 10.32 -19.55
N ASP A 393 -2.32 9.76 -18.87
CA ASP A 393 -2.30 8.33 -18.55
C ASP A 393 -2.46 8.14 -17.01
N GLY A 394 -2.28 6.90 -16.54
CA GLY A 394 -2.23 6.56 -15.12
C GLY A 394 -2.85 5.20 -14.83
N GLY A 395 -2.10 4.35 -14.12
CA GLY A 395 -2.54 3.02 -13.74
C GLY A 395 -3.57 3.02 -12.61
N VAL A 396 -3.57 4.04 -11.75
CA VAL A 396 -4.52 4.20 -10.63
C VAL A 396 -5.58 5.23 -10.98
N ALA A 397 -6.86 4.85 -10.95
CA ALA A 397 -7.97 5.74 -11.30
C ALA A 397 -9.20 5.58 -10.40
N PHE A 398 -9.73 6.67 -9.88
CA PHE A 398 -11.08 6.75 -9.33
C PHE A 398 -12.07 7.09 -10.44
N ILE A 399 -13.17 6.36 -10.50
CA ILE A 399 -14.09 6.37 -11.64
C ILE A 399 -15.53 6.51 -11.16
N VAL A 400 -16.32 7.31 -11.86
CA VAL A 400 -17.79 7.29 -11.80
C VAL A 400 -18.38 7.15 -13.20
N GLY A 401 -19.48 6.41 -13.31
CA GLY A 401 -20.04 6.00 -14.61
C GLY A 401 -19.39 4.73 -15.14
N GLY A 402 -19.83 4.27 -16.32
CA GLY A 402 -19.31 3.06 -16.99
C GLY A 402 -19.69 1.71 -16.36
N ALA A 403 -19.83 1.66 -15.03
CA ALA A 403 -20.26 0.48 -14.28
C ALA A 403 -21.70 0.71 -13.77
N GLY A 404 -22.70 0.29 -14.55
CA GLY A 404 -24.09 0.39 -14.11
C GLY A 404 -25.15 0.31 -15.20
N ALA A 405 -26.37 -0.08 -14.83
CA ALA A 405 -27.54 0.17 -15.65
C ALA A 405 -27.70 1.68 -15.88
N ALA A 406 -28.29 2.11 -17.01
CA ALA A 406 -28.53 3.53 -17.33
C ALA A 406 -29.25 4.34 -16.22
N THR A 407 -29.82 3.65 -15.22
CA THR A 407 -30.46 4.17 -14.02
C THR A 407 -29.49 4.69 -12.95
N GLN A 408 -28.20 4.34 -12.99
CA GLN A 408 -27.15 4.87 -12.09
C GLN A 408 -26.48 6.14 -12.62
N MET A 409 -27.07 6.73 -13.66
CA MET A 409 -26.73 8.06 -14.16
C MET A 409 -27.66 9.10 -13.52
N ASN A 410 -27.29 10.38 -13.54
CA ASN A 410 -27.97 11.50 -12.87
C ASN A 410 -27.70 11.57 -11.36
N GLY A 411 -26.45 11.88 -11.00
CA GLY A 411 -26.01 12.04 -9.63
C GLY A 411 -24.79 12.95 -9.52
N GLU A 412 -24.51 13.35 -8.28
CA GLU A 412 -23.27 14.01 -7.88
C GLU A 412 -22.47 13.06 -6.99
N TYR A 413 -21.19 12.97 -7.29
CA TYR A 413 -20.24 12.06 -6.66
C TYR A 413 -19.08 12.86 -6.12
N PHE A 414 -18.68 12.57 -4.89
CA PHE A 414 -17.62 13.28 -4.22
C PHE A 414 -16.58 12.28 -3.75
N LEU A 415 -15.32 12.64 -3.92
CA LEU A 415 -14.15 11.89 -3.50
C LEU A 415 -13.31 12.79 -2.58
N ASP A 416 -12.74 12.21 -1.53
CA ASP A 416 -11.83 12.89 -0.61
C ASP A 416 -10.97 11.88 0.19
N ASP A 417 -9.99 12.37 0.95
CA ASP A 417 -9.18 11.59 1.91
C ASP A 417 -8.49 10.36 1.30
N ILE A 418 -7.84 10.55 0.16
CA ILE A 418 -7.17 9.44 -0.55
C ILE A 418 -5.84 9.16 0.13
N THR A 419 -5.63 7.96 0.66
CA THR A 419 -4.33 7.51 1.18
C THR A 419 -3.85 6.29 0.43
N ILE A 420 -2.67 6.36 -0.16
CA ILE A 420 -2.01 5.20 -0.79
C ILE A 420 -0.60 5.06 -0.25
N SER A 421 -0.30 3.89 0.34
CA SER A 421 1.03 3.54 0.84
C SER A 421 1.58 2.27 0.20
N LYS A 422 2.90 2.21 0.12
CA LYS A 422 3.64 1.08 -0.43
C LYS A 422 4.99 0.92 0.25
N VAL A 423 5.50 -0.31 0.23
CA VAL A 423 6.90 -0.54 0.60
C VAL A 423 7.86 -0.01 -0.47
N ASP A 424 9.08 0.35 -0.07
CA ASP A 424 10.10 0.83 -0.98
C ASP A 424 10.60 -0.27 -1.94
N ALA A 425 10.85 0.09 -3.20
CA ALA A 425 11.29 -0.87 -4.21
C ALA A 425 12.71 -1.44 -3.97
N ALA A 426 13.53 -0.80 -3.13
CA ALA A 426 14.92 -1.19 -2.92
C ALA A 426 15.07 -2.34 -1.92
N SER A 427 14.30 -2.30 -0.84
CA SER A 427 14.36 -3.27 0.26
C SER A 427 13.04 -4.02 0.47
N GLY A 428 11.93 -3.50 -0.03
CA GLY A 428 10.59 -4.02 0.25
C GLY A 428 10.17 -3.87 1.71
N SER A 429 10.90 -3.11 2.54
CA SER A 429 10.77 -3.17 4.01
C SER A 429 10.32 -1.86 4.65
N VAL A 430 10.26 -0.75 3.92
CA VAL A 430 9.83 0.55 4.45
C VAL A 430 8.50 0.96 3.83
N ASP A 431 7.41 0.86 4.59
CA ASP A 431 6.08 1.31 4.15
C ASP A 431 5.99 2.84 4.23
N SER A 432 5.75 3.50 3.10
CA SER A 432 5.60 4.95 3.05
C SER A 432 4.37 5.33 2.26
N GLY A 433 3.64 6.34 2.78
CA GLY A 433 2.35 6.75 2.26
C GLY A 433 2.30 8.17 1.73
N LYS A 434 1.32 8.42 0.87
CA LYS A 434 0.82 9.76 0.58
C LYS A 434 -0.67 9.81 0.90
N ALA A 435 -1.06 10.84 1.64
CA ALA A 435 -2.45 11.20 1.87
C ALA A 435 -2.75 12.49 1.10
N PHE A 436 -3.84 12.48 0.34
CA PHE A 436 -4.27 13.55 -0.54
C PHE A 436 -5.62 14.10 -0.06
N ASP A 437 -5.60 15.36 0.36
CA ASP A 437 -6.75 16.15 0.79
C ASP A 437 -7.22 17.01 -0.41
N LEU A 438 -8.47 16.83 -0.86
CA LEU A 438 -8.96 17.42 -2.10
C LEU A 438 -9.71 18.73 -1.81
N GLU A 439 -9.05 19.86 -2.02
CA GLU A 439 -9.55 21.17 -1.62
C GLU A 439 -9.91 22.07 -2.81
N PRO A 440 -11.01 22.86 -2.76
CA PRO A 440 -11.16 23.97 -3.69
C PRO A 440 -9.97 24.91 -3.56
N THR A 441 -9.69 25.72 -4.60
CA THR A 441 -8.69 26.78 -4.48
C THR A 441 -9.00 27.55 -3.21
N ALA A 442 -8.05 27.54 -2.27
CA ALA A 442 -8.19 28.28 -1.03
C ALA A 442 -8.63 29.68 -1.42
N THR A 443 -9.90 30.02 -1.19
CA THR A 443 -10.34 31.38 -1.44
C THR A 443 -9.43 32.17 -0.53
N THR A 444 -8.53 32.98 -1.09
CA THR A 444 -7.74 33.92 -0.31
C THR A 444 -8.76 34.53 0.62
N PRO A 445 -8.71 34.26 1.95
CA PRO A 445 -9.79 34.65 2.83
C PRO A 445 -9.98 36.11 2.53
N PRO A 446 -11.18 36.52 2.02
CA PRO A 446 -11.34 37.73 1.24
C PRO A 446 -10.60 38.78 1.99
N VAL A 447 -9.49 39.33 1.42
CA VAL A 447 -8.52 40.14 2.16
C VAL A 447 -9.36 40.94 3.09
N VAL A 448 -9.36 40.54 4.36
CA VAL A 448 -10.12 41.29 5.32
C VAL A 448 -9.24 42.50 5.37
N VAL A 449 -9.60 43.50 4.57
CA VAL A 449 -9.25 44.87 4.83
C VAL A 449 -9.86 45.01 6.21
N HIS A 450 -9.07 44.67 7.23
CA HIS A 450 -9.39 45.00 8.59
C HIS A 450 -9.73 46.47 8.44
N PRO A 451 -10.98 46.89 8.71
CA PRO A 451 -11.30 48.30 8.63
C PRO A 451 -10.19 48.96 9.42
N ALA A 452 -9.38 49.77 8.73
CA ALA A 452 -8.09 50.24 9.22
C ALA A 452 -8.27 50.49 10.72
N ILE A 453 -7.54 49.76 11.57
CA ILE A 453 -7.75 49.84 13.03
C ILE A 453 -7.78 51.32 13.35
N LYS A 454 -8.98 51.87 13.58
CA LYS A 454 -9.12 53.25 13.97
C LYS A 454 -8.57 53.22 15.37
N ALA A 455 -7.30 53.58 15.51
CA ALA A 455 -6.73 53.89 16.80
C ALA A 455 -7.70 54.87 17.45
N VAL A 456 -8.43 54.42 18.45
CA VAL A 456 -9.26 55.31 19.25
C VAL A 456 -8.26 56.14 20.02
N HIS A 457 -8.03 57.35 19.54
CA HIS A 457 -7.27 58.35 20.26
C HIS A 457 -8.06 58.64 21.53
N VAL A 458 -7.55 58.20 22.68
CA VAL A 458 -8.06 58.61 23.99
C VAL A 458 -7.23 59.84 24.35
N PRO A 459 -7.80 61.06 24.33
CA PRO A 459 -7.10 62.23 24.82
C PRO A 459 -6.71 61.96 26.27
N ALA A 460 -5.53 62.41 26.69
CA ALA A 460 -5.19 62.43 28.11
C ALA A 460 -6.30 63.21 28.84
N SER A 461 -7.18 62.51 29.56
CA SER A 461 -8.08 63.18 30.48
C SER A 461 -7.23 63.63 31.65
N ASP A 462 -7.08 64.94 31.79
CA ASP A 462 -6.55 65.52 33.01
C ASP A 462 -7.31 64.97 34.21
N SER A 463 -6.57 64.46 35.19
CA SER A 463 -7.00 64.11 36.54
C SER A 463 -7.91 62.88 36.73
N ILE A 464 -7.31 61.68 36.73
CA ILE A 464 -7.72 60.64 37.70
C ILE A 464 -6.44 60.05 38.33
N ALA A 465 -6.31 60.21 39.65
CA ALA A 465 -5.29 59.52 40.42
C ALA A 465 -5.61 58.02 40.45
N GLY A 466 -4.74 57.22 39.84
CA GLY A 466 -4.80 55.75 39.88
C GLY A 466 -5.07 55.13 38.52
N TYR A 467 -4.02 54.52 37.94
CA TYR A 467 -3.97 53.60 36.80
C TYR A 467 -5.20 53.52 35.87
N ASP A 468 -5.06 53.96 34.62
CA ASP A 468 -6.04 53.69 33.56
C ASP A 468 -6.20 52.18 33.33
N ARG A 469 -7.44 51.75 33.09
CA ARG A 469 -7.80 50.34 32.88
C ARG A 469 -8.16 50.11 31.41
N ILE A 470 -7.46 49.19 30.75
CA ILE A 470 -7.83 48.72 29.41
C ILE A 470 -8.68 47.47 29.57
N THR A 471 -9.96 47.57 29.19
CA THR A 471 -10.86 46.42 29.17
C THR A 471 -10.97 45.89 27.74
N VAL A 472 -10.62 44.63 27.55
CA VAL A 472 -10.82 43.89 26.30
C VAL A 472 -12.04 42.99 26.51
N ASN A 473 -13.09 43.19 25.71
CA ASN A 473 -14.27 42.32 25.69
C ASN A 473 -14.16 41.40 24.46
N ALA A 474 -14.11 40.09 24.70
CA ALA A 474 -14.01 39.05 23.67
C ALA A 474 -14.94 37.88 23.98
N GLY A 475 -16.21 38.17 24.28
CA GLY A 475 -17.20 37.17 24.76
C GLY A 475 -17.57 36.04 23.79
N SER A 476 -17.03 36.05 22.57
CA SER A 476 -17.16 34.94 21.60
C SER A 476 -15.95 34.00 21.57
N ALA A 477 -14.86 34.31 22.29
CA ALA A 477 -13.69 33.44 22.40
C ALA A 477 -13.85 32.45 23.56
N GLY A 478 -13.21 31.28 23.46
CA GLY A 478 -13.16 30.30 24.54
C GLY A 478 -12.56 30.92 25.83
N ALA A 479 -13.03 30.46 26.99
CA ALA A 479 -12.57 30.96 28.30
C ALA A 479 -11.06 30.68 28.56
N ASP A 480 -10.43 29.89 27.71
CA ASP A 480 -9.00 29.57 27.69
C ASP A 480 -8.17 30.46 26.75
N ALA A 481 -8.81 31.35 25.98
CA ALA A 481 -8.13 32.21 25.02
C ALA A 481 -7.18 33.23 25.70
N VAL A 482 -5.99 33.41 25.14
CA VAL A 482 -4.98 34.33 25.66
C VAL A 482 -5.09 35.69 24.97
N VAL A 483 -5.39 36.72 25.76
CA VAL A 483 -5.36 38.12 25.33
C VAL A 483 -3.95 38.69 25.54
N SER A 484 -3.28 39.09 24.45
CA SER A 484 -1.97 39.75 24.44
C SER A 484 -2.11 41.23 24.12
N LEU A 485 -1.71 42.09 25.05
CA LEU A 485 -1.66 43.54 24.90
C LEU A 485 -0.31 43.98 24.32
N TYR A 486 -0.36 44.85 23.32
CA TYR A 486 0.78 45.45 22.65
C TYR A 486 0.74 46.97 22.84
N ARG A 487 1.91 47.54 23.08
CA ARG A 487 2.16 48.98 23.02
C ARG A 487 2.83 49.29 21.70
N VAL A 488 2.28 50.25 20.97
CA VAL A 488 2.91 50.84 19.79
C VAL A 488 3.55 52.15 20.22
N LYS A 489 4.84 52.30 19.98
CA LYS A 489 5.58 53.56 20.15
C LYS A 489 6.38 53.81 18.88
N ASP A 490 6.17 54.97 18.27
CA ASP A 490 6.83 55.38 17.03
C ASP A 490 6.65 54.35 15.89
N GLY A 491 5.44 53.79 15.79
CA GLY A 491 5.09 52.77 14.78
C GLY A 491 5.55 51.35 15.11
N VAL A 492 6.31 51.14 16.18
CA VAL A 492 6.82 49.81 16.56
C VAL A 492 5.96 49.20 17.65
N ALA A 493 5.35 48.05 17.37
CA ALA A 493 4.56 47.28 18.32
C ALA A 493 5.44 46.38 19.19
N LYS A 494 5.35 46.51 20.52
CA LYS A 494 5.94 45.60 21.49
C LYS A 494 4.87 45.02 22.40
N LYS A 495 4.89 43.70 22.57
CA LYS A 495 4.02 43.00 23.51
C LYS A 495 4.39 43.43 24.93
N VAL A 496 3.40 43.90 25.70
CA VAL A 496 3.62 44.39 27.07
C VAL A 496 3.03 43.47 28.13
N LYS A 497 1.95 42.74 27.83
CA LYS A 497 1.32 41.83 28.78
C LYS A 497 0.47 40.79 28.08
N SER A 498 0.26 39.63 28.71
CA SER A 498 -0.79 38.68 28.34
C SER A 498 -1.59 38.27 29.56
N LYS A 499 -2.85 37.90 29.35
CA LYS A 499 -3.75 37.28 30.32
C LYS A 499 -4.71 36.33 29.60
N VAL A 500 -5.09 35.24 30.27
CA VAL A 500 -6.20 34.40 29.83
C VAL A 500 -7.52 35.15 30.01
N LEU A 501 -8.45 34.94 29.10
CA LEU A 501 -9.79 35.51 29.12
C LEU A 501 -10.55 35.06 30.37
N GLY A 502 -11.29 35.97 31.01
CA GLY A 502 -12.22 35.56 32.06
C GLY A 502 -13.36 34.73 31.48
N ALA A 503 -14.00 33.90 32.30
CA ALA A 503 -15.21 33.17 31.91
C ALA A 503 -16.38 34.11 31.49
N ASP A 504 -16.31 35.38 31.86
CA ASP A 504 -17.23 36.44 31.43
C ASP A 504 -16.87 37.06 30.06
N GLY A 505 -15.83 36.53 29.39
CA GLY A 505 -15.37 37.02 28.11
C GLY A 505 -14.58 38.32 28.21
N LYS A 506 -14.02 38.67 29.37
CA LYS A 506 -13.33 39.95 29.57
C LYS A 506 -11.94 39.80 30.15
N VAL A 507 -11.04 40.71 29.74
CA VAL A 507 -9.73 40.91 30.39
C VAL A 507 -9.52 42.36 30.68
N ILE A 508 -9.03 42.65 31.89
CA ILE A 508 -8.63 44.00 32.30
C ILE A 508 -7.12 44.06 32.49
N PHE A 509 -6.48 44.99 31.79
CA PHE A 509 -5.07 45.36 31.99
C PHE A 509 -4.97 46.66 32.79
N LYS A 510 -4.03 46.73 33.73
CA LYS A 510 -3.67 47.98 34.44
C LYS A 510 -2.53 48.65 33.67
N ARG A 511 -2.65 49.94 33.34
CA ARG A 511 -1.63 50.72 32.63
C ARG A 511 -0.72 51.46 33.62
N ALA A 512 0.56 51.65 33.30
CA ALA A 512 1.52 52.36 34.18
C ALA A 512 1.95 53.76 33.69
N ASP A 513 1.61 54.19 32.47
CA ASP A 513 2.11 55.44 31.88
C ASP A 513 1.04 56.26 31.14
N LEU A 514 1.24 57.56 30.96
CA LEU A 514 0.33 58.46 30.22
C LEU A 514 0.64 58.42 28.71
N ASN A 515 -0.39 58.28 27.86
CA ASN A 515 -0.26 58.34 26.41
C ASN A 515 -0.46 59.80 25.93
N GLY A 516 0.56 60.41 25.34
CA GLY A 516 0.55 61.83 24.98
C GLY A 516 0.57 62.16 23.48
N SER A 517 0.58 61.17 22.57
CA SER A 517 0.55 61.46 21.11
C SER A 517 0.00 60.29 20.27
N GLU A 518 -0.51 60.57 19.07
CA GLU A 518 -1.01 59.57 18.10
C GLU A 518 0.01 58.47 17.76
N LYS A 519 1.30 58.73 17.95
CA LYS A 519 2.40 57.77 17.76
C LYS A 519 2.54 56.76 18.90
N ASN A 520 1.78 56.92 19.98
CA ASN A 520 1.77 56.03 21.13
C ASN A 520 0.35 55.51 21.40
N TYR A 521 0.07 54.24 21.12
CA TYR A 521 -1.24 53.61 21.37
C TYR A 521 -1.09 52.15 21.79
N TYR A 522 -2.19 51.55 22.27
CA TYR A 522 -2.23 50.14 22.64
C TYR A 522 -3.24 49.39 21.77
N PHE A 523 -2.95 48.12 21.48
CA PHE A 523 -3.92 47.20 20.87
C PHE A 523 -3.79 45.81 21.50
N ALA A 524 -4.83 44.99 21.42
CA ALA A 524 -4.82 43.62 21.94
C ALA A 524 -5.04 42.60 20.81
N LYS A 525 -4.44 41.42 20.96
CA LYS A 525 -4.71 40.22 20.15
C LYS A 525 -5.27 39.12 21.06
N VAL A 526 -6.25 38.36 20.58
CA VAL A 526 -6.80 37.20 21.30
C VAL A 526 -6.35 35.94 20.55
N SER A 527 -5.82 34.94 21.24
CA SER A 527 -5.38 33.68 20.61
C SER A 527 -6.58 32.87 20.12
N GLU A 528 -6.36 32.09 19.06
CA GLU A 528 -7.30 31.06 18.61
C GLU A 528 -7.23 29.88 19.58
N THR A 529 -8.38 29.30 19.92
CA THR A 529 -8.47 28.03 20.67
C THR A 529 -9.40 27.07 19.92
N ALA A 530 -9.22 25.77 20.15
CA ALA A 530 -9.80 24.68 19.35
C ALA A 530 -11.35 24.65 19.32
N THR A 531 -12.03 25.48 20.09
CA THR A 531 -13.49 25.41 20.32
C THR A 531 -14.32 26.60 19.85
N ASN A 532 -13.86 27.52 18.98
CA ASN A 532 -14.78 28.33 18.14
C ASN A 532 -14.14 29.21 17.03
N LEU A 533 -14.59 28.93 15.80
CA LEU A 533 -14.89 29.77 14.61
C LEU A 533 -14.26 31.18 14.40
N LYS A 534 -13.83 31.37 13.14
CA LYS A 534 -13.48 32.60 12.39
C LYS A 534 -13.94 33.94 12.98
N GLY A 535 -12.95 34.81 13.21
CA GLY A 535 -12.97 36.23 12.83
C GLY A 535 -14.16 37.10 13.25
N ARG A 536 -14.07 37.76 14.42
CA ARG A 536 -14.71 39.08 14.68
C ARG A 536 -13.86 39.94 15.62
N THR A 537 -13.49 41.13 15.16
CA THR A 537 -12.85 42.19 15.96
C THR A 537 -13.91 42.86 16.86
N ALA A 538 -13.77 42.77 18.19
CA ALA A 538 -14.67 43.42 19.13
C ALA A 538 -14.13 44.80 19.59
N THR A 539 -15.05 45.73 19.82
CA THR A 539 -14.80 47.13 20.18
C THR A 539 -14.02 47.27 21.51
N ILE A 540 -12.89 47.98 21.46
CA ILE A 540 -12.13 48.41 22.63
C ILE A 540 -12.89 49.58 23.27
N ALA A 541 -13.44 49.39 24.47
CA ALA A 541 -13.97 50.48 25.28
C ALA A 541 -12.97 50.82 26.38
N VAL A 542 -12.44 52.05 26.35
CA VAL A 542 -11.64 52.62 27.43
C VAL A 542 -12.59 53.44 28.31
N LYS A 543 -12.58 53.18 29.61
CA LYS A 543 -13.21 54.03 30.62
C LYS A 543 -12.14 54.59 31.54
#